data_AF-A0A3S5IXH3-F1
#
_entry.id   AF-A0A3S5IXH3-F1
#
_cell.length_a   1.000
_cell.length_b   1.000
_cell.length_c   1.000
_cell.angle_alpha   90.00
_cell.angle_beta   90.00
_cell.angle_gamma   90.00
#
_symmetry.space_group_name_H-M   'P 1'
#
loop_
_entity.id
_entity.type
_entity.pdbx_description
1 polymer ?
#
loop_
_entity_poly.entity_id
_entity_poly.type
_entity_poly.pdbx_seq_one_letter_code
_entity_poly.pdbx_strand_id
1 'polypeptide(L)'
;MEVLDFGPYQTLPLGTPKKDKQYVEGGFGFYAGAGNDVLTNGSYQIESESALGGISTIPSILSGGLGNDTYDLLTDQEWGFIADAGGGKDIIRFGMGKFSDLNPKSKSLNSFVSTILINDRDVMIATTNLDTGVRDFGVIFSDPFGTLVPENKLEKVKFGKKKYSFKKFVKSLAKKAESSELYSYDAATFSDLGDAGLLNLTGFPDTNVLDSGEYIQIALINNSLVV
;
A
#
# COMPACT_ATOMS: atom_id res chain seq x y z
N MET A 1 16.05 -7.73 19.93
CA MET A 1 15.64 -7.06 18.68
C MET A 1 15.97 -5.59 18.89
N GLU A 2 17.03 -5.09 18.27
CA GLU A 2 17.35 -3.64 18.35
C GLU A 2 16.26 -2.90 17.59
N VAL A 3 15.59 -1.97 18.27
CA VAL A 3 14.65 -1.05 17.64
C VAL A 3 15.52 -0.05 16.90
N LEU A 4 15.54 -0.15 15.57
CA LEU A 4 16.19 0.83 14.72
C LEU A 4 15.44 2.17 14.90
N ASP A 5 16.11 3.16 15.51
CA ASP A 5 15.61 4.52 15.67
C ASP A 5 15.92 5.31 14.38
N PHE A 6 14.89 5.52 13.57
CA PHE A 6 14.98 6.22 12.28
C PHE A 6 14.68 7.72 12.40
N GLY A 7 14.56 8.26 13.61
CA GLY A 7 14.20 9.66 13.84
C GLY A 7 12.70 9.96 13.64
N PRO A 8 12.24 11.17 13.95
CA PRO A 8 10.83 11.53 13.87
C PRO A 8 10.37 11.66 12.41
N TYR A 9 9.30 10.94 12.07
CA TYR A 9 8.58 11.12 10.80
C TYR A 9 8.22 12.59 10.60
N GLN A 10 8.62 13.15 9.45
CA GLN A 10 8.25 14.51 9.10
C GLN A 10 7.00 14.48 8.22
N THR A 11 5.94 15.13 8.69
CA THR A 11 4.79 15.47 7.85
C THR A 11 5.12 16.72 7.05
N LEU A 12 5.07 16.62 5.72
CA LEU A 12 5.05 17.82 4.87
C LEU A 12 3.67 18.48 4.94
N PRO A 13 3.58 19.82 4.92
CA PRO A 13 2.34 20.54 5.19
C PRO A 13 1.20 20.18 4.23
N LEU A 14 -0.03 20.22 4.77
CA LEU A 14 -1.31 20.06 4.09
C LEU A 14 -1.30 20.85 2.76
N GLY A 15 -1.43 20.13 1.65
CA GLY A 15 -1.24 20.65 0.30
C GLY A 15 -2.10 21.87 -0.05
N THR A 16 -1.83 22.47 -1.20
CA THR A 16 -2.49 23.71 -1.59
C THR A 16 -3.80 23.44 -2.34
N PRO A 17 -4.65 24.46 -2.60
CA PRO A 17 -5.76 24.31 -3.56
C PRO A 17 -5.29 24.11 -5.01
N LYS A 18 -3.99 24.15 -5.29
CA LYS A 18 -3.41 23.92 -6.61
C LYS A 18 -3.02 22.47 -6.75
N LYS A 19 -2.94 22.02 -8.01
CA LYS A 19 -2.41 20.69 -8.33
C LYS A 19 -0.95 20.58 -7.87
N ASP A 20 -0.73 19.73 -6.89
CA ASP A 20 0.57 19.31 -6.39
C ASP A 20 1.06 18.07 -7.17
N LYS A 21 2.37 18.01 -7.40
CA LYS A 21 3.04 16.84 -8.00
C LYS A 21 4.24 16.52 -7.13
N GLN A 22 4.15 15.44 -6.37
CA GLN A 22 5.11 15.13 -5.33
C GLN A 22 5.61 13.70 -5.45
N TYR A 23 6.89 13.54 -5.17
CA TYR A 23 7.53 12.26 -4.93
C TYR A 23 7.70 12.13 -3.42
N VAL A 24 7.13 11.08 -2.82
CA VAL A 24 7.08 10.92 -1.36
C VAL A 24 8.14 9.94 -0.92
N GLU A 25 9.20 10.49 -0.33
CA GLU A 25 10.31 9.75 0.24
C GLU A 25 9.81 8.74 1.30
N GLY A 26 10.24 7.48 1.27
CA GLY A 26 10.02 6.52 2.34
C GLY A 26 10.45 7.06 3.70
N GLY A 27 9.64 6.82 4.73
CA GLY A 27 9.82 7.45 6.04
C GLY A 27 9.16 8.82 6.13
N PHE A 28 8.51 9.29 5.06
CA PHE A 28 7.74 10.52 5.04
C PHE A 28 6.28 10.26 4.66
N GLY A 29 5.40 11.05 5.28
CA GLY A 29 4.00 11.13 4.90
C GLY A 29 3.73 12.44 4.16
N PHE A 30 3.03 12.34 3.03
CA PHE A 30 2.54 13.51 2.31
C PHE A 30 1.01 13.56 2.36
N TYR A 31 0.50 14.69 2.86
CA TYR A 31 -0.93 15.00 2.93
C TYR A 31 -1.22 16.17 2.00
N ALA A 32 -1.77 15.87 0.83
CA ALA A 32 -2.07 16.83 -0.20
C ALA A 32 -3.38 17.59 0.09
N GLY A 33 -3.67 18.56 -0.78
CA GLY A 33 -4.61 19.64 -0.50
C GLY A 33 -5.99 19.38 -1.09
N ALA A 34 -6.60 20.42 -1.64
CA ALA A 34 -7.86 20.30 -2.38
C ALA A 34 -7.64 20.22 -3.91
N GLY A 35 -6.41 19.88 -4.33
CA GLY A 35 -5.97 19.87 -5.71
C GLY A 35 -6.44 18.62 -6.48
N ASN A 36 -5.97 18.46 -7.71
CA ASN A 36 -6.06 17.16 -8.40
C ASN A 36 -4.64 16.62 -8.46
N ASP A 37 -4.17 16.08 -7.36
CA ASP A 37 -2.77 15.92 -7.04
C ASP A 37 -2.20 14.63 -7.64
N VAL A 38 -0.87 14.59 -7.76
CA VAL A 38 -0.15 13.40 -8.19
C VAL A 38 0.90 13.08 -7.13
N LEU A 39 0.67 11.99 -6.42
CA LEU A 39 1.54 11.49 -5.37
C LEU A 39 2.23 10.24 -5.88
N THR A 40 3.55 10.28 -5.98
CA THR A 40 4.36 9.15 -6.42
C THR A 40 4.99 8.50 -5.21
N ASN A 41 4.81 7.19 -5.07
CA ASN A 41 5.44 6.42 -4.02
C ASN A 41 6.96 6.39 -4.23
N GLY A 42 7.70 6.69 -3.17
CA GLY A 42 9.14 6.79 -3.16
C GLY A 42 9.76 6.01 -2.02
N SER A 43 9.20 4.85 -1.69
CA SER A 43 9.71 3.97 -0.64
C SER A 43 11.15 3.51 -0.93
N TYR A 44 11.97 3.40 0.11
CA TYR A 44 13.37 2.97 -0.04
C TYR A 44 13.57 1.56 0.46
N GLN A 45 14.25 0.77 -0.35
CA GLN A 45 14.80 -0.50 0.10
C GLN A 45 16.08 -0.25 0.89
N ILE A 46 16.24 -0.99 1.98
CA ILE A 46 17.45 -1.01 2.79
C ILE A 46 17.93 -2.45 2.93
N GLU A 47 19.24 -2.65 2.85
CA GLU A 47 19.82 -3.95 3.18
C GLU A 47 19.63 -4.22 4.68
N SER A 48 19.20 -5.43 5.01
CA SER A 48 18.87 -5.83 6.36
C SER A 48 19.13 -7.33 6.51
N GLU A 49 20.20 -7.70 7.21
CA GLU A 49 20.52 -9.11 7.51
C GLU A 49 19.45 -9.79 8.37
N SER A 50 18.67 -9.00 9.12
CA SER A 50 17.51 -9.48 9.86
C SER A 50 16.30 -9.80 8.97
N ALA A 51 16.37 -9.47 7.67
CA ALA A 51 15.31 -9.77 6.72
C ALA A 51 15.62 -10.97 5.81
N LEU A 52 14.60 -11.78 5.50
CA LEU A 52 14.65 -12.92 4.58
C LEU A 52 14.99 -12.36 3.20
N GLY A 53 16.09 -12.84 2.62
CA GLY A 53 16.65 -12.30 1.38
C GLY A 53 17.45 -11.00 1.52
N GLY A 54 17.66 -10.49 2.73
CA GLY A 54 18.58 -9.38 3.02
C GLY A 54 18.02 -7.98 2.75
N ILE A 55 16.70 -7.82 2.55
CA ILE A 55 16.08 -6.55 2.17
C ILE A 55 14.87 -6.22 3.07
N SER A 56 14.86 -4.99 3.61
CA SER A 56 13.71 -4.35 4.26
C SER A 56 13.27 -3.12 3.46
N THR A 57 12.10 -2.56 3.74
CA THR A 57 11.64 -1.32 3.06
C THR A 57 11.11 -0.31 4.06
N ILE A 58 11.46 0.95 3.83
CA ILE A 58 10.90 2.11 4.53
C ILE A 58 9.70 2.60 3.69
N PRO A 59 8.45 2.41 4.17
CA PRO A 59 7.27 2.75 3.40
C PRO A 59 7.05 4.26 3.31
N SER A 60 6.38 4.71 2.25
CA SER A 60 5.86 6.08 2.14
C SER A 60 4.36 6.11 2.47
N ILE A 61 3.86 7.27 2.92
CA ILE A 61 2.42 7.46 3.17
C ILE A 61 1.89 8.54 2.23
N LEU A 62 0.86 8.19 1.48
CA LEU A 62 0.25 9.04 0.47
C LEU A 62 -1.21 9.33 0.86
N SER A 63 -1.56 10.60 0.98
CA SER A 63 -2.93 11.07 1.19
C SER A 63 -3.19 12.25 0.27
N GLY A 64 -4.16 12.11 -0.64
CA GLY A 64 -4.47 13.08 -1.69
C GLY A 64 -5.34 14.24 -1.24
N GLY A 65 -6.13 14.04 -0.18
CA GLY A 65 -7.01 15.09 0.30
C GLY A 65 -8.24 15.26 -0.59
N LEU A 66 -8.74 16.49 -0.70
CA LEU A 66 -10.01 16.79 -1.36
C LEU A 66 -9.79 16.94 -2.87
N GLY A 67 -9.84 15.88 -3.67
CA GLY A 67 -9.31 15.96 -5.03
C GLY A 67 -9.84 14.94 -6.03
N ASN A 68 -9.26 14.91 -7.23
CA ASN A 68 -9.27 13.68 -8.03
C ASN A 68 -7.81 13.30 -8.22
N ASP A 69 -7.31 12.57 -7.24
CA ASP A 69 -5.89 12.39 -7.05
C ASP A 69 -5.40 11.16 -7.80
N THR A 70 -4.11 11.16 -8.06
CA THR A 70 -3.43 10.04 -8.68
C THR A 70 -2.29 9.59 -7.80
N TYR A 71 -2.35 8.33 -7.39
CA TYR A 71 -1.30 7.64 -6.66
C TYR A 71 -0.52 6.78 -7.65
N ASP A 72 0.72 7.15 -7.91
CA ASP A 72 1.63 6.46 -8.83
C ASP A 72 2.54 5.51 -8.01
N LEU A 73 2.39 4.20 -8.22
CA LEU A 73 3.26 3.13 -7.72
C LEU A 73 4.14 2.69 -8.89
N LEU A 74 5.43 3.06 -8.90
CA LEU A 74 6.24 3.02 -10.13
C LEU A 74 6.74 1.62 -10.46
N THR A 75 7.09 0.84 -9.43
CA THR A 75 7.71 -0.47 -9.51
C THR A 75 6.87 -1.54 -8.80
N ASP A 76 7.26 -2.80 -8.95
CA ASP A 76 6.79 -3.96 -8.18
C ASP A 76 7.69 -4.26 -6.97
N GLN A 77 8.46 -3.27 -6.54
CA GLN A 77 9.47 -3.35 -5.48
C GLN A 77 9.27 -2.28 -4.41
N GLU A 78 8.02 -1.92 -4.17
CA GLU A 78 7.60 -0.72 -3.45
C GLU A 78 6.68 -1.04 -2.27
N TRP A 79 6.87 -0.32 -1.18
CA TRP A 79 5.99 -0.40 -0.02
C TRP A 79 5.36 0.94 0.34
N GLY A 80 4.09 0.95 0.71
CA GLY A 80 3.47 2.20 1.11
C GLY A 80 2.07 2.08 1.66
N PHE A 81 1.57 3.20 2.13
CA PHE A 81 0.22 3.37 2.61
C PHE A 81 -0.48 4.40 1.75
N ILE A 82 -1.67 4.07 1.26
CA ILE A 82 -2.57 5.01 0.61
C ILE A 82 -3.71 5.27 1.57
N ALA A 83 -3.55 6.33 2.34
CA ALA A 83 -4.41 6.70 3.46
C ALA A 83 -5.23 7.94 3.07
N ASP A 84 -6.13 7.77 2.10
CA ASP A 84 -6.96 8.86 1.61
C ASP A 84 -8.17 9.10 2.51
N ALA A 85 -8.30 10.32 3.02
CA ALA A 85 -9.38 10.74 3.90
C ALA A 85 -10.24 11.86 3.27
N GLY A 86 -9.91 12.32 2.06
CA GLY A 86 -10.42 13.59 1.54
C GLY A 86 -11.49 13.47 0.46
N GLY A 87 -11.74 12.29 -0.09
CA GLY A 87 -12.78 12.07 -1.08
C GLY A 87 -12.51 12.66 -2.46
N GLY A 88 -13.12 12.04 -3.48
CA GLY A 88 -12.61 12.25 -4.82
C GLY A 88 -12.94 11.14 -5.80
N LYS A 89 -12.38 11.24 -7.01
CA LYS A 89 -12.38 10.13 -7.98
C LYS A 89 -10.97 9.60 -8.21
N ASP A 90 -10.40 9.08 -7.16
CA ASP A 90 -8.97 8.84 -7.08
C ASP A 90 -8.54 7.61 -7.86
N ILE A 91 -7.29 7.65 -8.31
CA ILE A 91 -6.74 6.70 -9.26
C ILE A 91 -5.43 6.15 -8.73
N ILE A 92 -5.36 4.83 -8.64
CA ILE A 92 -4.10 4.10 -8.48
C ILE A 92 -3.53 3.81 -9.87
N ARG A 93 -2.24 4.05 -10.08
CA ARG A 93 -1.52 3.66 -11.29
C ARG A 93 -0.32 2.82 -10.93
N PHE A 94 -0.25 1.64 -11.52
CA PHE A 94 0.93 0.78 -11.48
C PHE A 94 1.82 1.08 -12.69
N GLY A 95 3.06 1.54 -12.45
CA GLY A 95 4.03 2.03 -13.41
C GLY A 95 4.52 0.95 -14.38
N MET A 96 4.69 -0.28 -13.90
CA MET A 96 4.93 -1.46 -14.74
C MET A 96 3.78 -1.79 -15.69
N GLY A 97 2.61 -1.20 -15.45
CA GLY A 97 1.46 -1.26 -16.35
C GLY A 97 1.04 -2.70 -16.63
N LYS A 98 1.08 -3.12 -17.90
CA LYS A 98 0.62 -4.46 -18.29
C LYS A 98 1.51 -5.59 -17.75
N PHE A 99 2.73 -5.28 -17.33
CA PHE A 99 3.74 -6.23 -16.85
C PHE A 99 3.74 -6.36 -15.33
N SER A 100 2.98 -5.52 -14.60
CA SER A 100 2.83 -5.68 -13.16
C SER A 100 2.22 -7.05 -12.84
N ASP A 101 2.78 -7.74 -11.86
CA ASP A 101 2.25 -9.00 -11.34
C ASP A 101 0.85 -8.83 -10.72
N LEU A 102 0.53 -7.62 -10.26
CA LEU A 102 -0.81 -7.27 -9.78
C LEU A 102 -1.83 -7.09 -10.89
N ASN A 103 -1.44 -7.00 -12.16
CA ASN A 103 -2.40 -6.94 -13.26
C ASN A 103 -3.11 -8.31 -13.35
N PRO A 104 -4.45 -8.41 -13.13
CA PRO A 104 -5.15 -9.71 -13.13
C PRO A 104 -5.16 -10.43 -14.49
N LYS A 105 -4.71 -9.73 -15.54
CA LYS A 105 -4.55 -10.25 -16.91
C LYS A 105 -3.07 -10.47 -17.28
N SER A 106 -2.14 -10.36 -16.34
CA SER A 106 -0.75 -10.76 -16.57
C SER A 106 -0.72 -12.25 -16.90
N LYS A 107 0.19 -12.62 -17.81
CA LYS A 107 0.37 -13.99 -18.29
C LYS A 107 1.63 -14.65 -17.73
N SER A 108 2.53 -13.85 -17.18
CA SER A 108 3.75 -14.29 -16.51
C SER A 108 3.70 -13.64 -15.15
N LEU A 109 3.68 -14.46 -14.12
CA LEU A 109 3.82 -14.02 -12.73
C LEU A 109 5.12 -14.62 -12.24
N ASN A 110 5.97 -13.77 -11.69
CA ASN A 110 7.15 -14.23 -10.97
C ASN A 110 6.95 -14.08 -9.45
N SER A 111 5.72 -13.76 -9.04
CA SER A 111 5.36 -13.52 -7.65
C SER A 111 4.07 -14.24 -7.26
N PHE A 112 4.01 -14.66 -6.01
CA PHE A 112 2.78 -14.97 -5.30
C PHE A 112 2.09 -13.67 -4.88
N VAL A 113 0.81 -13.50 -5.19
CA VAL A 113 0.03 -12.31 -4.85
C VAL A 113 -0.85 -12.59 -3.64
N SER A 114 -0.67 -11.83 -2.57
CA SER A 114 -1.50 -11.91 -1.38
C SER A 114 -2.41 -10.70 -1.27
N THR A 115 -3.71 -10.95 -1.13
CA THR A 115 -4.70 -9.91 -0.85
C THR A 115 -5.33 -10.20 0.51
N ILE A 116 -5.25 -9.23 1.42
CA ILE A 116 -5.80 -9.37 2.77
C ILE A 116 -6.82 -8.25 2.95
N LEU A 117 -8.07 -8.62 3.25
CA LEU A 117 -9.05 -7.68 3.77
C LEU A 117 -8.73 -7.47 5.25
N ILE A 118 -8.14 -6.33 5.57
CA ILE A 118 -7.84 -5.95 6.94
C ILE A 118 -9.13 -5.35 7.49
N ASN A 119 -9.66 -5.84 8.60
CA ASN A 119 -10.97 -5.42 9.14
C ASN A 119 -12.08 -5.44 8.06
N ASP A 120 -13.11 -4.60 8.16
CA ASP A 120 -14.22 -4.49 7.19
C ASP A 120 -14.06 -3.33 6.20
N ARG A 121 -12.93 -2.63 6.28
CA ARG A 121 -12.66 -1.35 5.61
C ARG A 121 -11.39 -1.41 4.76
N ASP A 122 -10.28 -1.85 5.34
CA ASP A 122 -8.94 -1.67 4.78
C ASP A 122 -8.48 -2.88 3.95
N VAL A 123 -7.59 -2.67 2.98
CA VAL A 123 -7.09 -3.76 2.12
C VAL A 123 -5.59 -3.69 2.00
N MET A 124 -4.90 -4.80 2.26
CA MET A 124 -3.50 -4.98 1.91
C MET A 124 -3.37 -5.82 0.65
N ILE A 125 -2.47 -5.41 -0.23
CA ILE A 125 -2.04 -6.19 -1.38
C ILE A 125 -0.53 -6.25 -1.36
N ALA A 126 0.04 -7.45 -1.34
CA ALA A 126 1.47 -7.67 -1.35
C ALA A 126 1.86 -8.75 -2.37
N THR A 127 3.12 -8.74 -2.80
CA THR A 127 3.68 -9.78 -3.66
C THR A 127 4.92 -10.37 -3.03
N THR A 128 5.03 -11.70 -3.08
CA THR A 128 6.24 -12.44 -2.70
C THR A 128 6.89 -12.97 -3.96
N ASN A 129 8.12 -12.56 -4.24
CA ASN A 129 8.92 -13.04 -5.35
C ASN A 129 9.19 -14.54 -5.19
N LEU A 130 8.87 -15.34 -6.20
CA LEU A 130 8.97 -16.80 -6.15
C LEU A 130 10.42 -17.30 -6.24
N ASP A 131 11.32 -16.52 -6.83
CA ASP A 131 12.73 -16.89 -6.97
C ASP A 131 13.51 -16.64 -5.68
N THR A 132 13.20 -15.55 -4.98
CA THR A 132 13.93 -15.11 -3.79
C THR A 132 13.20 -15.37 -2.47
N GLY A 133 11.88 -15.59 -2.52
CA GLY A 133 11.02 -15.66 -1.34
C GLY A 133 10.75 -14.31 -0.66
N VAL A 134 11.23 -13.21 -1.23
CA VAL A 134 11.16 -11.87 -0.64
C VAL A 134 9.82 -11.19 -0.96
N ARG A 135 9.23 -10.49 0.02
CA ARG A 135 8.06 -9.63 -0.23
C ARG A 135 8.50 -8.29 -0.81
N ASP A 136 8.66 -8.27 -2.13
CA ASP A 136 9.20 -7.13 -2.87
C ASP A 136 8.25 -5.92 -2.87
N PHE A 137 6.93 -6.15 -2.82
CA PHE A 137 5.93 -5.08 -2.82
C PHE A 137 4.84 -5.32 -1.79
N GLY A 138 4.34 -4.23 -1.22
CA GLY A 138 3.16 -4.24 -0.37
C GLY A 138 2.54 -2.87 -0.18
N VAL A 139 1.23 -2.76 -0.44
CA VAL A 139 0.49 -1.52 -0.21
C VAL A 139 -0.76 -1.79 0.61
N ILE A 140 -0.95 -1.00 1.65
CA ILE A 140 -2.20 -0.93 2.39
C ILE A 140 -3.00 0.27 1.87
N PHE A 141 -4.23 0.01 1.47
CA PHE A 141 -5.22 0.99 1.09
C PHE A 141 -6.20 1.15 2.24
N SER A 142 -6.29 2.37 2.78
CA SER A 142 -7.26 2.71 3.82
C SER A 142 -8.62 3.03 3.19
N ASP A 143 -9.69 2.42 3.70
CA ASP A 143 -11.07 2.56 3.20
C ASP A 143 -11.24 2.66 1.67
N PRO A 144 -10.61 1.78 0.86
CA PRO A 144 -10.67 1.90 -0.59
C PRO A 144 -12.08 1.72 -1.16
N PHE A 145 -13.05 1.25 -0.36
CA PHE A 145 -14.43 1.01 -0.78
C PHE A 145 -15.41 2.10 -0.34
N GLY A 146 -15.01 3.04 0.52
CA GLY A 146 -15.88 4.05 1.11
C GLY A 146 -16.91 3.45 2.06
N THR A 147 -16.47 2.52 2.91
CA THR A 147 -17.28 1.89 3.95
C THR A 147 -17.66 2.90 5.03
N LEU A 148 -16.72 3.78 5.44
CA LEU A 148 -17.01 4.83 6.43
C LEU A 148 -17.64 6.06 5.78
N VAL A 149 -17.08 6.47 4.64
CA VAL A 149 -17.49 7.66 3.92
C VAL A 149 -17.65 7.29 2.43
N PRO A 150 -18.87 7.05 1.93
CA PRO A 150 -19.12 6.51 0.57
C PRO A 150 -18.54 7.35 -0.60
N GLU A 151 -18.37 8.64 -0.37
CA GLU A 151 -17.73 9.61 -1.24
C GLU A 151 -16.20 9.60 -1.18
N ASN A 152 -15.62 8.96 -0.17
CA ASN A 152 -14.18 8.78 0.00
C ASN A 152 -13.78 7.33 -0.28
N LYS A 153 -13.54 7.03 -1.56
CA LYS A 153 -13.15 5.70 -2.01
C LYS A 153 -12.22 5.77 -3.21
N LEU A 154 -11.43 4.72 -3.41
CA LEU A 154 -10.63 4.57 -4.60
C LEU A 154 -11.50 4.19 -5.79
N GLU A 155 -11.56 5.07 -6.78
CA GLU A 155 -12.42 4.84 -7.94
C GLU A 155 -11.79 3.84 -8.91
N LYS A 156 -10.52 4.03 -9.26
CA LYS A 156 -9.89 3.31 -10.39
C LYS A 156 -8.49 2.81 -10.10
N VAL A 157 -8.17 1.71 -10.77
CA VAL A 157 -6.82 1.15 -10.86
C VAL A 157 -6.42 1.07 -12.32
N LYS A 158 -5.23 1.55 -12.66
CA LYS A 158 -4.67 1.58 -14.01
C LYS A 158 -3.42 0.70 -14.13
N PHE A 159 -3.41 -0.09 -15.19
CA PHE A 159 -2.28 -0.88 -15.65
C PHE A 159 -1.97 -0.46 -17.10
N GLY A 160 -1.18 0.60 -17.26
CA GLY A 160 -0.99 1.29 -18.54
C GLY A 160 -2.31 1.82 -19.10
N LYS A 161 -2.71 1.39 -20.30
CA LYS A 161 -3.99 1.79 -20.93
C LYS A 161 -5.22 1.10 -20.32
N LYS A 162 -5.04 -0.01 -19.60
CA LYS A 162 -6.15 -0.76 -19.00
C LYS A 162 -6.58 -0.10 -17.69
N LYS A 163 -7.88 -0.03 -17.47
CA LYS A 163 -8.50 0.53 -16.27
C LYS A 163 -9.54 -0.42 -15.69
N TYR A 164 -9.58 -0.51 -14.37
CA TYR A 164 -10.57 -1.22 -13.59
C TYR A 164 -11.13 -0.28 -12.53
N SER A 165 -12.34 -0.50 -12.04
CA SER A 165 -12.70 0.08 -10.74
C SER A 165 -11.91 -0.63 -9.64
N PHE A 166 -11.59 0.05 -8.54
CA PHE A 166 -10.84 -0.58 -7.45
C PHE A 166 -11.56 -1.83 -6.92
N LYS A 167 -12.87 -1.72 -6.68
CA LYS A 167 -13.72 -2.87 -6.30
C LYS A 167 -13.64 -4.04 -7.28
N LYS A 168 -13.60 -3.78 -8.59
CA LYS A 168 -13.48 -4.84 -9.60
C LYS A 168 -12.08 -5.44 -9.63
N PHE A 169 -11.05 -4.62 -9.38
CA PHE A 169 -9.68 -5.07 -9.27
C PHE A 169 -9.53 -6.06 -8.10
N VAL A 170 -9.93 -5.69 -6.88
CA VAL A 170 -9.87 -6.59 -5.70
C VAL A 170 -10.68 -7.86 -5.93
N LYS A 171 -11.92 -7.75 -6.45
CA LYS A 171 -12.73 -8.95 -6.81
C LYS A 171 -12.05 -9.84 -7.84
N SER A 172 -11.24 -9.28 -8.74
CA SER A 172 -10.52 -10.08 -9.73
C SER A 172 -9.35 -10.84 -9.09
N LEU A 173 -8.69 -10.26 -8.07
CA LEU A 173 -7.68 -10.95 -7.28
C LEU A 173 -8.30 -12.08 -6.45
N ALA A 174 -9.42 -11.81 -5.76
CA ALA A 174 -10.16 -12.83 -5.02
C ALA A 174 -10.57 -14.02 -5.92
N LYS A 175 -11.13 -13.73 -7.10
CA LYS A 175 -11.47 -14.77 -8.08
C LYS A 175 -10.25 -15.53 -8.61
N LYS A 176 -9.08 -14.89 -8.68
CA LYS A 176 -7.84 -15.56 -9.06
C LYS A 176 -7.37 -16.52 -7.97
N ALA A 177 -7.51 -16.15 -6.69
CA ALA A 177 -7.21 -17.04 -5.56
C ALA A 177 -8.07 -18.32 -5.57
N GLU A 178 -9.32 -18.26 -6.03
CA GLU A 178 -10.16 -19.45 -6.22
C GLU A 178 -9.64 -20.43 -7.30
N SER A 179 -8.73 -20.01 -8.17
CA SER A 179 -8.37 -20.75 -9.39
C SER A 179 -6.87 -20.88 -9.66
N SER A 180 -6.03 -20.35 -8.77
CA SER A 180 -4.57 -20.32 -8.94
C SER A 180 -3.89 -20.26 -7.59
N GLU A 181 -2.94 -21.17 -7.37
CA GLU A 181 -2.09 -21.22 -6.17
C GLU A 181 -1.13 -20.02 -6.05
N LEU A 182 -1.02 -19.21 -7.10
CA LEU A 182 -0.21 -17.98 -7.10
C LEU A 182 -0.95 -16.78 -6.50
N TYR A 183 -2.18 -16.97 -6.04
CA TYR A 183 -3.00 -15.92 -5.45
C TYR A 183 -3.61 -16.41 -4.13
N SER A 184 -3.59 -15.56 -3.10
CA SER A 184 -4.36 -15.73 -1.87
C SER A 184 -5.32 -14.57 -1.65
N TYR A 185 -6.42 -14.87 -0.96
CA TYR A 185 -7.40 -13.89 -0.53
C TYR A 185 -7.88 -14.25 0.88
N ASP A 186 -7.43 -13.49 1.87
CA ASP A 186 -7.64 -13.77 3.29
C ASP A 186 -8.25 -12.56 4.02
N ALA A 187 -8.61 -12.75 5.28
CA ALA A 187 -9.04 -11.69 6.18
C ALA A 187 -8.17 -11.72 7.44
N ALA A 188 -7.81 -10.53 7.94
CA ALA A 188 -6.99 -10.36 9.13
C ALA A 188 -7.35 -9.05 9.86
N THR A 189 -6.85 -8.89 11.07
CA THR A 189 -6.83 -7.62 11.80
C THR A 189 -5.44 -6.99 11.71
N PHE A 190 -5.29 -5.69 12.04
CA PHE A 190 -3.94 -5.13 12.17
C PHE A 190 -3.16 -5.86 13.26
N SER A 191 -3.80 -6.27 14.36
CA SER A 191 -3.15 -7.08 15.40
C SER A 191 -2.56 -8.37 14.84
N ASP A 192 -3.30 -9.11 13.98
CA ASP A 192 -2.78 -10.33 13.35
C ASP A 192 -1.54 -10.05 12.47
N LEU A 193 -1.56 -8.93 11.73
CA LEU A 193 -0.41 -8.50 10.92
C LEU A 193 0.77 -8.05 11.79
N GLY A 194 0.51 -7.44 12.94
CA GLY A 194 1.52 -7.06 13.92
C GLY A 194 2.15 -8.26 14.61
N ASP A 195 1.35 -9.24 15.03
CA ASP A 195 1.80 -10.49 15.65
C ASP A 195 2.59 -11.37 14.68
N ALA A 196 2.22 -11.35 13.39
CA ALA A 196 3.01 -11.96 12.32
C ALA A 196 4.35 -11.22 12.07
N GLY A 197 4.54 -10.04 12.69
CA GLY A 197 5.71 -9.21 12.53
C GLY A 197 5.77 -8.45 11.20
N LEU A 198 4.69 -8.46 10.42
CA LEU A 198 4.61 -7.76 9.13
C LEU A 198 4.58 -6.25 9.32
N LEU A 199 3.83 -5.79 10.32
CA LEU A 199 3.71 -4.38 10.69
C LEU A 199 4.29 -4.16 12.09
N ASN A 200 5.13 -3.13 12.27
CA ASN A 200 5.53 -2.72 13.61
C ASN A 200 4.42 -1.88 14.27
N LEU A 201 3.60 -2.51 15.11
CA LEU A 201 2.51 -1.87 15.87
C LEU A 201 2.89 -1.55 17.32
N THR A 202 4.19 -1.49 17.64
CA THR A 202 4.65 -1.13 18.98
C THR A 202 4.23 0.30 19.32
N GLY A 203 3.47 0.47 20.40
CA GLY A 203 3.05 1.79 20.89
C GLY A 203 1.66 2.25 20.43
N PHE A 204 0.94 1.46 19.63
CA PHE A 204 -0.44 1.75 19.25
C PHE A 204 -1.42 1.22 20.31
N PRO A 205 -2.25 2.09 20.92
CA PRO A 205 -3.18 1.69 21.98
C PRO A 205 -4.44 1.00 21.46
N ASP A 206 -4.83 1.25 20.20
CA ASP A 206 -5.91 0.55 19.49
C ASP A 206 -5.37 0.06 18.14
N THR A 207 -5.63 -1.21 17.82
CA THR A 207 -5.22 -1.85 16.57
C THR A 207 -6.43 -2.43 15.81
N ASN A 208 -7.65 -2.05 16.18
CA ASN A 208 -8.85 -2.43 15.44
C ASN A 208 -8.95 -1.64 14.12
N VAL A 209 -8.62 -0.34 14.19
CA VAL A 209 -8.60 0.60 13.07
C VAL A 209 -7.40 1.50 13.24
N LEU A 210 -6.66 1.74 12.16
CA LEU A 210 -5.63 2.77 12.13
C LEU A 210 -6.14 3.98 11.36
N ASP A 211 -6.02 5.16 11.97
CA ASP A 211 -6.27 6.44 11.34
C ASP A 211 -5.14 6.81 10.37
N SER A 212 -5.42 7.73 9.44
CA SER A 212 -4.44 8.16 8.42
C SER A 212 -3.13 8.69 9.02
N GLY A 213 -3.19 9.29 10.23
CA GLY A 213 -2.04 9.76 10.99
C GLY A 213 -1.33 8.66 11.80
N GLU A 214 -1.97 7.51 12.02
CA GLU A 214 -1.39 6.37 12.73
C GLU A 214 -0.51 5.52 11.83
N TYR A 215 -0.81 5.47 10.52
CA TYR A 215 0.12 4.89 9.53
C TYR A 215 1.50 5.58 9.54
N ILE A 216 1.58 6.86 9.93
CA ILE A 216 2.84 7.62 10.12
C ILE A 216 3.74 6.97 11.16
N GLN A 217 3.16 6.30 12.16
CA GLN A 217 3.89 5.69 13.25
C GLN A 217 4.26 4.21 12.97
N ILE A 218 3.74 3.60 11.88
CA ILE A 218 4.15 2.27 11.43
C ILE A 218 5.45 2.41 10.64
N ALA A 219 6.55 2.53 11.38
CA ALA A 219 7.82 2.99 10.83
C ALA A 219 8.54 1.97 9.94
N LEU A 220 8.29 0.69 10.17
CA LEU A 220 8.99 -0.42 9.54
C LEU A 220 8.00 -1.51 9.18
N ILE A 221 8.02 -1.89 7.92
CA ILE A 221 7.43 -3.15 7.49
C ILE A 221 8.59 -4.13 7.39
N ASN A 222 8.52 -5.17 8.23
CA ASN A 222 9.51 -6.22 8.16
C ASN A 222 9.12 -7.18 7.03
N ASN A 223 9.68 -6.93 5.84
CA ASN A 223 9.39 -7.72 4.63
C ASN A 223 9.82 -9.20 4.73
N SER A 224 10.45 -9.59 5.84
CA SER A 224 10.97 -10.93 6.07
C SER A 224 10.06 -11.90 6.78
N LEU A 225 8.96 -11.42 7.36
CA LEU A 225 8.13 -12.24 8.21
C LEU A 225 6.83 -12.55 7.48
N VAL A 226 6.87 -13.60 6.66
CA VAL A 226 5.94 -14.74 6.71
C VAL A 226 6.66 -15.94 6.07
N VAL A 227 6.77 -17.04 6.81
CA VAL A 227 7.13 -18.39 6.32
C VAL A 227 5.90 -19.06 5.75
#